data_AF-A0A1G4JV52-F1
#
_entry.id   AF-A0A1G4JV52-F1
#
_cell.length_a   1.000
_cell.length_b   1.000
_cell.length_c   1.000
_cell.angle_alpha   90.00
_cell.angle_beta   90.00
_cell.angle_gamma   90.00
#
_symmetry.space_group_name_H-M   'P 1'
#
loop_
_entity.id
_entity.type
_entity.pdbx_description
1 polymer ?
#
loop_
_entity_poly.entity_id
_entity_poly.type
_entity_poly.pdbx_seq_one_letter_code
_entity_poly.pdbx_strand_id
1 'polypeptide(L)'
;MLVNHDLPLEISQKDELPPDLSLLRKNAVLAVEQGHNSSLLNSFDVHLHFVNVLLRYNSEAPSPVLEDLACVAITNMAFFLQQVGEQLIQKAFTEDSKEAWASSGLYNKKAIGLLQLLNNLEIANSTHSLSLVQTYTKTWTLSQQLGVVMLSLSKLQSRVFGSTTKDSKYLKKNSSARYDRLLEFQESDLKDLAKSSLLYARLCIGCRSSCSQLANTSAATACEPLIQYLDSLTFILLSLDYYKNDDCGVAIGMLEAATDCLSGGLITSKQLKLIQETRKLKDRFSAKWNELKSESTGMRSKLNPFKKQSSPEQPGLHPFLQSTLNDFIIPLMMLLHYRYTKTNDKVFFQPIVRDRQTLRNSWPQGKAPEVAGTIWVFDGDNLREAGESAGNDYY
;
A
#
# COMPACT_ATOMS: atom_id res chain seq x y z
N MET A 1 -2.53 2.81 2.62
CA MET A 1 -1.36 1.97 2.95
C MET A 1 -0.22 2.78 3.60
N LEU A 2 -0.46 4.05 3.94
CA LEU A 2 0.31 4.81 4.94
C LEU A 2 -0.59 4.98 6.15
N VAL A 3 -0.07 4.78 7.36
CA VAL A 3 -0.87 4.90 8.58
C VAL A 3 -0.93 6.38 8.96
N ASN A 4 -2.07 7.03 8.70
CA ASN A 4 -2.34 8.38 9.18
C ASN A 4 -3.27 8.30 10.38
N HIS A 5 -2.77 8.72 11.56
CA HIS A 5 -3.53 8.69 12.80
C HIS A 5 -4.51 9.86 12.96
N ASP A 6 -4.36 10.89 12.12
CA ASP A 6 -5.12 12.13 12.19
C ASP A 6 -6.44 12.11 11.39
N LEU A 7 -6.83 10.93 10.86
CA LEU A 7 -8.05 10.74 10.09
C LEU A 7 -8.98 9.71 10.75
N PRO A 8 -10.31 9.87 10.63
CA PRO A 8 -11.03 11.00 10.03
C PRO A 8 -10.90 12.30 10.85
N LEU A 9 -11.06 13.45 10.20
CA LEU A 9 -11.00 14.78 10.81
C LEU A 9 -12.24 15.05 11.67
N GLU A 10 -12.05 15.79 12.76
CA GLU A 10 -13.14 16.25 13.63
C GLU A 10 -13.95 17.38 12.96
N ILE A 11 -15.28 17.26 12.99
CA ILE A 11 -16.18 18.29 12.47
C ILE A 11 -16.57 19.23 13.62
N SER A 12 -16.24 20.52 13.50
CA SER A 12 -16.54 21.54 14.53
C SER A 12 -18.05 21.63 14.82
N GLN A 13 -18.41 21.50 16.10
CA GLN A 13 -19.79 21.68 16.58
C GLN A 13 -20.07 23.09 17.12
N LYS A 14 -19.06 23.96 17.17
CA LYS A 14 -19.15 25.26 17.85
C LYS A 14 -19.92 26.30 17.05
N ASP A 15 -19.98 26.13 15.74
CA ASP A 15 -20.56 27.11 14.83
C ASP A 15 -22.10 27.04 14.84
N GLU A 16 -22.73 28.21 14.92
CA GLU A 16 -24.19 28.36 14.79
C GLU A 16 -24.58 28.15 13.33
N LEU A 17 -25.32 27.06 13.06
CA LEU A 17 -25.78 26.68 11.73
C LEU A 17 -27.31 26.60 11.73
N PRO A 18 -27.96 26.81 10.57
CA PRO A 18 -29.39 26.56 10.41
C PRO A 18 -29.81 25.18 10.97
N PRO A 19 -31.03 25.03 11.53
CA PRO A 19 -31.45 23.80 12.21
C PRO A 19 -31.25 22.53 11.37
N ASP A 20 -31.58 22.60 10.09
CA ASP A 20 -31.45 21.48 9.14
C ASP A 20 -29.99 21.09 8.94
N LEU A 21 -29.11 22.08 8.77
CA LEU A 21 -27.67 21.86 8.61
C LEU A 21 -27.02 21.36 9.91
N SER A 22 -27.50 21.84 11.06
CA SER A 22 -27.09 21.36 12.38
C SER A 22 -27.43 19.88 12.60
N LEU A 23 -28.58 19.41 12.10
CA LEU A 23 -28.95 17.99 12.16
C LEU A 23 -28.04 17.15 11.27
N LEU A 24 -27.78 17.59 10.03
CA LEU A 24 -26.89 16.89 9.11
C LEU A 24 -25.45 16.82 9.64
N ARG A 25 -24.96 17.90 10.26
CA ARG A 25 -23.66 17.91 10.96
C ARG A 25 -23.59 16.85 12.04
N LYS A 26 -24.62 16.72 12.87
CA LYS A 26 -24.68 15.69 13.93
C LYS A 26 -24.63 14.28 13.34
N ASN A 27 -25.35 14.04 12.24
CA ASN A 27 -25.32 12.74 11.56
C ASN A 27 -23.92 12.43 11.00
N ALA A 28 -23.24 13.41 10.40
CA ALA A 28 -21.88 13.24 9.90
C ALA A 28 -20.88 12.95 11.03
N VAL A 29 -20.97 13.65 12.17
CA VAL A 29 -20.17 13.35 13.37
C VAL A 29 -20.42 11.93 13.88
N LEU A 30 -21.68 11.53 14.01
CA LEU A 30 -22.03 10.17 14.45
C LEU A 30 -21.51 9.11 13.49
N ALA A 31 -21.51 9.38 12.18
CA ALA A 31 -20.96 8.46 11.18
C ALA A 31 -19.43 8.28 11.29
N VAL A 32 -18.72 9.29 11.82
CA VAL A 32 -17.30 9.19 12.18
C VAL A 32 -17.12 8.36 13.46
N GLU A 33 -17.88 8.65 14.51
CA GLU A 33 -17.78 7.98 15.82
C GLU A 33 -18.20 6.51 15.78
N GLN A 34 -19.23 6.20 15.00
CA GLN A 34 -19.79 4.84 14.84
C GLN A 34 -19.12 4.02 13.73
N GLY A 35 -17.93 4.43 13.26
CA GLY A 35 -17.21 3.80 12.14
C GLY A 35 -16.93 2.30 12.29
N HIS A 36 -17.16 1.70 13.46
CA HIS A 36 -17.08 0.26 13.69
C HIS A 36 -18.38 -0.52 13.42
N ASN A 37 -19.54 0.14 13.50
CA ASN A 37 -20.86 -0.50 13.39
C ASN A 37 -21.57 -0.19 12.07
N SER A 38 -21.09 0.81 11.32
CA SER A 38 -21.67 1.23 10.05
C SER A 38 -20.74 0.95 8.88
N SER A 39 -21.31 0.72 7.69
CA SER A 39 -20.53 0.55 6.45
C SER A 39 -19.80 1.84 6.10
N LEU A 40 -18.53 1.76 5.67
CA LEU A 40 -17.75 2.92 5.21
C LEU A 40 -18.46 3.70 4.09
N LEU A 41 -19.19 2.99 3.21
CA LEU A 41 -19.98 3.62 2.15
C LEU A 41 -21.18 4.38 2.72
N ASN A 42 -21.81 3.87 3.78
CA ASN A 42 -22.87 4.62 4.47
C ASN A 42 -22.31 5.89 5.13
N SER A 43 -21.11 5.82 5.72
CA SER A 43 -20.44 7.02 6.25
C SER A 43 -20.14 8.04 5.14
N PHE A 44 -19.73 7.57 3.96
CA PHE A 44 -19.57 8.40 2.77
C PHE A 44 -20.89 9.06 2.36
N ASP A 45 -21.98 8.31 2.24
CA ASP A 45 -23.29 8.81 1.81
C ASP A 45 -23.85 9.88 2.76
N VAL A 46 -23.68 9.68 4.07
CA VAL A 46 -24.07 10.67 5.10
C VAL A 46 -23.28 11.97 4.93
N HIS A 47 -21.97 11.88 4.67
CA HIS A 47 -21.14 13.07 4.45
C HIS A 47 -21.45 13.74 3.10
N LEU A 48 -21.72 12.97 2.05
CA LEU A 48 -22.12 13.49 0.75
C LEU A 48 -23.41 14.31 0.87
N HIS A 49 -24.41 13.79 1.59
CA HIS A 49 -25.65 14.53 1.83
C HIS A 49 -25.41 15.84 2.59
N PHE A 50 -24.57 15.81 3.62
CA PHE A 50 -24.18 17.01 4.35
C PHE A 50 -23.45 18.03 3.47
N VAL A 51 -22.50 17.57 2.65
CA VAL A 51 -21.72 18.43 1.73
C VAL A 51 -22.59 19.05 0.65
N ASN A 52 -23.54 18.31 0.06
CA ASN A 52 -24.46 18.87 -0.93
C ASN A 52 -25.22 20.07 -0.37
N VAL A 53 -25.75 19.94 0.85
CA VAL A 53 -26.47 21.03 1.51
C VAL A 53 -25.51 22.16 1.89
N LEU A 54 -24.31 21.88 2.41
CA LEU A 54 -23.29 22.89 2.69
C LEU A 54 -22.92 23.73 1.46
N LEU A 55 -22.67 23.09 0.33
CA LEU A 55 -22.26 23.77 -0.90
C LEU A 55 -23.39 24.62 -1.49
N ARG A 56 -24.65 24.18 -1.36
CA ARG A 56 -25.83 25.00 -1.71
C ARG A 56 -25.87 26.29 -0.89
N TYR A 57 -25.80 26.16 0.44
CA TYR A 57 -25.77 27.34 1.33
C TYR A 57 -24.58 28.26 1.04
N ASN A 58 -23.40 27.69 0.78
CA ASN A 58 -22.22 28.51 0.46
C ASN A 58 -22.34 29.21 -0.91
N SER A 59 -23.07 28.63 -1.86
CA SER A 59 -23.33 29.26 -3.17
C SER A 59 -24.31 30.43 -3.06
N GLU A 60 -25.28 30.34 -2.13
CA GLU A 60 -26.26 31.40 -1.87
C GLU A 60 -25.69 32.52 -0.97
N ALA A 61 -24.93 32.14 0.06
CA ALA A 61 -24.32 33.04 1.03
C ALA A 61 -22.92 32.53 1.43
N PRO A 62 -21.87 32.93 0.69
CA PRO A 62 -20.50 32.50 0.95
C PRO A 62 -20.07 32.83 2.38
N SER A 63 -19.54 31.82 3.08
CA SER A 63 -19.09 31.96 4.46
C SER A 63 -17.83 31.13 4.69
N PRO A 64 -16.74 31.71 5.22
CA PRO A 64 -15.53 30.97 5.55
C PRO A 64 -15.75 29.77 6.48
N VAL A 65 -16.78 29.84 7.33
CA VAL A 65 -17.17 28.75 8.23
C VAL A 65 -17.76 27.57 7.45
N LEU A 66 -18.60 27.86 6.44
CA LEU A 66 -19.19 26.82 5.59
C LEU A 66 -18.12 26.17 4.70
N GLU A 67 -17.17 26.97 4.20
CA GLU A 67 -16.02 26.48 3.44
C GLU A 67 -15.14 25.55 4.28
N ASP A 68 -14.82 25.91 5.52
CA ASP A 68 -14.00 25.04 6.39
C ASP A 68 -14.73 23.72 6.71
N LEU A 69 -16.03 23.78 7.03
CA LEU A 69 -16.85 22.58 7.25
C LEU A 69 -16.93 21.70 5.99
N ALA A 70 -17.08 22.31 4.81
CA ALA A 70 -17.07 21.60 3.54
C ALA A 70 -15.70 20.95 3.27
N CYS A 71 -14.60 21.65 3.56
CA CYS A 71 -13.24 21.14 3.44
C CYS A 71 -13.03 19.88 4.30
N VAL A 72 -13.44 19.95 5.57
CA VAL A 72 -13.35 18.82 6.51
C VAL A 72 -14.22 17.65 6.05
N ALA A 73 -15.48 17.91 5.70
CA ALA A 73 -16.42 16.87 5.32
C ALA A 73 -16.02 16.16 4.01
N ILE A 74 -15.57 16.90 2.99
CA ILE A 74 -15.07 16.34 1.73
C ILE A 74 -13.78 15.53 1.96
N THR A 75 -12.89 16.01 2.84
CA THR A 75 -11.69 15.24 3.22
C THR A 75 -12.07 13.92 3.89
N ASN A 76 -13.08 13.91 4.77
CA ASN A 76 -13.61 12.69 5.39
C ASN A 76 -14.28 11.75 4.38
N MET A 77 -15.06 12.26 3.43
CA MET A 77 -15.62 11.47 2.32
C MET A 77 -14.50 10.74 1.58
N ALA A 78 -13.45 11.47 1.24
CA ALA A 78 -12.33 10.92 0.49
C ALA A 78 -11.53 9.90 1.32
N PHE A 79 -11.39 10.11 2.62
CA PHE A 79 -10.85 9.11 3.55
C PHE A 79 -11.67 7.81 3.54
N PHE A 80 -13.00 7.86 3.59
CA PHE A 80 -13.83 6.65 3.57
C PHE A 80 -13.66 5.85 2.27
N LEU A 81 -13.63 6.53 1.12
CA LEU A 81 -13.37 5.88 -0.17
C LEU A 81 -11.97 5.26 -0.21
N GLN A 82 -10.96 5.95 0.33
CA GLN A 82 -9.60 5.42 0.44
C GLN A 82 -9.55 4.16 1.31
N GLN A 83 -10.27 4.12 2.44
CA GLN A 83 -10.35 2.94 3.29
C GLN A 83 -11.03 1.75 2.58
N VAL A 84 -12.10 2.00 1.82
CA VAL A 84 -12.74 0.98 0.98
C VAL A 84 -11.75 0.45 -0.06
N GLY A 85 -11.01 1.35 -0.72
CA GLY A 85 -9.97 0.99 -1.68
C GLY A 85 -8.90 0.08 -1.09
N GLU A 86 -8.44 0.38 0.13
CA GLU A 86 -7.42 -0.43 0.83
C GLU A 86 -7.93 -1.81 1.25
N GLN A 87 -9.18 -1.90 1.75
CA GLN A 87 -9.81 -3.18 2.04
C GLN A 87 -9.92 -4.06 0.80
N LEU A 88 -10.27 -3.46 -0.34
CA LEU A 88 -10.35 -4.15 -1.62
C LEU A 88 -8.98 -4.59 -2.13
N ILE A 89 -7.90 -3.81 -1.94
CA ILE A 89 -6.53 -4.25 -2.27
C ILE A 89 -6.15 -5.48 -1.46
N GLN A 90 -6.41 -5.46 -0.15
CA GLN A 90 -6.08 -6.60 0.71
C GLN A 90 -6.88 -7.84 0.32
N LYS A 91 -8.18 -7.69 0.04
CA LYS A 91 -9.03 -8.77 -0.49
C LYS A 91 -8.50 -9.27 -1.83
N ALA A 92 -8.16 -8.37 -2.74
CA ALA A 92 -7.65 -8.71 -4.07
C ALA A 92 -6.34 -9.50 -3.99
N PHE A 93 -5.43 -9.10 -3.10
CA PHE A 93 -4.16 -9.80 -2.89
C PHE A 93 -4.34 -11.19 -2.27
N THR A 94 -5.27 -11.33 -1.32
CA THR A 94 -5.49 -12.59 -0.59
C THR A 94 -6.37 -13.58 -1.34
N GLU A 95 -7.33 -13.09 -2.14
CA GLU A 95 -8.31 -13.88 -2.88
C GLU A 95 -8.03 -13.96 -4.38
N ASP A 96 -7.03 -13.24 -4.89
CA ASP A 96 -6.70 -13.14 -6.32
C ASP A 96 -7.88 -12.61 -7.17
N SER A 97 -8.63 -11.65 -6.61
CA SER A 97 -9.83 -11.08 -7.23
C SER A 97 -9.46 -9.92 -8.17
N LYS A 98 -9.62 -10.15 -9.49
CA LYS A 98 -9.44 -9.12 -10.52
C LYS A 98 -10.43 -7.95 -10.36
N GLU A 99 -11.67 -8.24 -9.98
CA GLU A 99 -12.70 -7.23 -9.72
C GLU A 99 -12.30 -6.34 -8.54
N ALA A 100 -11.80 -6.92 -7.45
CA ALA A 100 -11.34 -6.14 -6.30
C ALA A 100 -10.11 -5.27 -6.64
N TRP A 101 -9.21 -5.73 -7.52
CA TRP A 101 -8.12 -4.90 -8.06
C TRP A 101 -8.64 -3.71 -8.87
N ALA A 102 -9.63 -3.92 -9.73
CA ALA A 102 -10.23 -2.84 -10.52
C ALA A 102 -10.97 -1.83 -9.64
N SER A 103 -11.84 -2.32 -8.75
CA SER A 103 -12.64 -1.50 -7.85
C SER A 103 -11.80 -0.71 -6.85
N SER A 104 -10.73 -1.30 -6.30
CA SER A 104 -9.83 -0.55 -5.40
C SER A 104 -9.19 0.65 -6.09
N GLY A 105 -8.72 0.46 -7.33
CA GLY A 105 -8.17 1.56 -8.13
C GLY A 105 -9.20 2.64 -8.41
N LEU A 106 -10.45 2.27 -8.65
CA LEU A 106 -11.55 3.23 -8.85
C LEU A 106 -11.82 4.04 -7.57
N TYR A 107 -11.98 3.40 -6.42
CA TYR A 107 -12.25 4.09 -5.15
C TYR A 107 -11.12 5.04 -4.74
N ASN A 108 -9.86 4.65 -4.91
CA ASN A 108 -8.72 5.54 -4.66
C ASN A 108 -8.71 6.75 -5.61
N LYS A 109 -9.05 6.56 -6.89
CA LYS A 109 -9.19 7.68 -7.84
C LYS A 109 -10.32 8.63 -7.45
N LYS A 110 -11.46 8.09 -7.00
CA LYS A 110 -12.57 8.89 -6.48
C LYS A 110 -12.13 9.72 -5.27
N ALA A 111 -11.38 9.12 -4.33
CA ALA A 111 -10.81 9.82 -3.18
C ALA A 111 -9.86 10.96 -3.56
N ILE A 112 -8.89 10.69 -4.45
CA ILE A 112 -7.96 11.72 -4.96
C ILE A 112 -8.74 12.85 -5.65
N GLY A 113 -9.77 12.48 -6.42
CA GLY A 113 -10.65 13.43 -7.10
C GLY A 113 -11.34 14.42 -6.18
N LEU A 114 -11.84 13.95 -5.03
CA LEU A 114 -12.48 14.81 -4.03
C LEU A 114 -11.50 15.83 -3.41
N LEU A 115 -10.23 15.47 -3.24
CA LEU A 115 -9.22 16.46 -2.79
C LEU A 115 -8.85 17.45 -3.89
N GLN A 116 -8.80 16.99 -5.14
CA GLN A 116 -8.57 17.88 -6.29
C GLN A 116 -9.73 18.88 -6.44
N LEU A 117 -10.97 18.44 -6.20
CA LEU A 117 -12.15 19.31 -6.16
C LEU A 117 -12.00 20.44 -5.15
N LEU A 118 -11.49 20.18 -3.94
CA LEU A 118 -11.29 21.23 -2.92
C LEU A 118 -10.37 22.36 -3.39
N ASN A 119 -9.37 22.04 -4.20
CA ASN A 119 -8.50 23.05 -4.81
C ASN A 119 -9.22 23.77 -5.96
N ASN A 120 -9.99 23.05 -6.78
CA ASN A 120 -10.69 23.62 -7.93
C ASN A 120 -11.83 24.57 -7.53
N LEU A 121 -12.50 24.28 -6.41
CA LEU A 121 -13.57 25.13 -5.88
C LEU A 121 -13.04 26.26 -4.98
N GLU A 122 -11.70 26.37 -4.80
CA GLU A 122 -11.09 27.33 -3.89
C GLU A 122 -11.75 27.29 -2.49
N ILE A 123 -11.98 26.08 -1.96
CA ILE A 123 -12.55 25.88 -0.60
C ILE A 123 -11.43 25.75 0.43
N ALA A 124 -10.27 25.21 0.02
CA ALA A 124 -9.10 25.07 0.88
C ALA A 124 -8.31 26.40 0.98
N ASN A 125 -8.95 27.47 1.45
CA ASN A 125 -8.41 28.83 1.43
C ASN A 125 -7.43 29.14 2.57
N SER A 126 -7.50 28.39 3.68
CA SER A 126 -6.55 28.55 4.77
C SER A 126 -5.23 27.83 4.45
N THR A 127 -4.10 28.40 4.88
CA THR A 127 -2.78 27.75 4.74
C THR A 127 -2.76 26.35 5.34
N HIS A 128 -3.47 26.16 6.46
CA HIS A 128 -3.60 24.87 7.12
C HIS A 128 -4.37 23.86 6.25
N SER A 129 -5.58 24.22 5.82
CA SER A 129 -6.45 23.35 5.01
C SER A 129 -5.80 23.00 3.67
N LEU A 130 -5.15 23.97 3.01
CA LEU A 130 -4.40 23.73 1.78
C LEU A 130 -3.23 22.75 2.00
N SER A 131 -2.44 22.95 3.06
CA SER A 131 -1.31 22.06 3.37
C SER A 131 -1.75 20.62 3.64
N LEU A 132 -2.90 20.46 4.29
CA LEU A 132 -3.50 19.18 4.62
C LEU A 132 -4.03 18.48 3.36
N VAL A 133 -4.80 19.19 2.52
CA VAL A 133 -5.30 18.67 1.24
C VAL A 133 -4.16 18.23 0.32
N GLN A 134 -3.09 19.03 0.22
CA GLN A 134 -1.91 18.67 -0.57
C GLN A 134 -1.18 17.44 -0.01
N THR A 135 -1.05 17.34 1.32
CA THR A 135 -0.43 16.20 1.99
C THR A 135 -1.22 14.92 1.74
N TYR A 136 -2.55 14.95 1.89
CA TYR A 136 -3.40 13.79 1.63
C TYR A 136 -3.49 13.42 0.15
N THR A 137 -3.48 14.40 -0.75
CA THR A 137 -3.43 14.15 -2.20
C THR A 137 -2.17 13.36 -2.57
N LYS A 138 -1.01 13.79 -2.07
CA LYS A 138 0.26 13.07 -2.27
C LYS A 138 0.25 11.69 -1.61
N THR A 139 -0.28 11.60 -0.39
CA THR A 139 -0.37 10.34 0.38
C THR A 139 -1.23 9.29 -0.33
N TRP A 140 -2.39 9.67 -0.87
CA TRP A 140 -3.29 8.75 -1.56
C TRP A 140 -2.83 8.43 -2.98
N THR A 141 -2.18 9.38 -3.65
CA THR A 141 -1.44 9.11 -4.89
C THR A 141 -0.39 8.02 -4.67
N LEU A 142 0.40 8.14 -3.60
CA LEU A 142 1.37 7.11 -3.21
C LEU A 142 0.67 5.78 -2.87
N SER A 143 -0.46 5.78 -2.15
CA SER A 143 -1.24 4.57 -1.87
C SER A 143 -1.72 3.88 -3.15
N GLN A 144 -2.14 4.65 -4.17
CA GLN A 144 -2.51 4.11 -5.48
C GLN A 144 -1.31 3.50 -6.22
N GLN A 145 -0.15 4.17 -6.19
CA GLN A 145 1.09 3.65 -6.77
C GLN A 145 1.53 2.35 -6.08
N LEU A 146 1.44 2.30 -4.74
CA LEU A 146 1.67 1.09 -3.95
C LEU A 146 0.67 -0.02 -4.34
N GLY A 147 -0.58 0.31 -4.66
CA GLY A 147 -1.56 -0.67 -5.15
C GLY A 147 -1.05 -1.41 -6.40
N VAL A 148 -0.39 -0.69 -7.31
CA VAL A 148 0.23 -1.28 -8.51
C VAL A 148 1.44 -2.15 -8.15
N VAL A 149 2.25 -1.73 -7.17
CA VAL A 149 3.35 -2.56 -6.63
C VAL A 149 2.79 -3.85 -6.02
N MET A 150 1.73 -3.78 -5.22
CA MET A 150 1.11 -4.94 -4.59
C MET A 150 0.49 -5.90 -5.60
N LEU A 151 -0.16 -5.39 -6.65
CA LEU A 151 -0.62 -6.21 -7.78
C LEU A 151 0.56 -6.92 -8.46
N SER A 152 1.68 -6.22 -8.65
CA SER A 152 2.89 -6.78 -9.23
C SER A 152 3.49 -7.89 -8.36
N LEU A 153 3.52 -7.69 -7.05
CA LEU A 153 3.93 -8.70 -6.07
C LEU A 153 2.96 -9.90 -6.04
N SER A 154 1.66 -9.69 -6.18
CA SER A 154 0.67 -10.78 -6.27
C SER A 154 0.88 -11.64 -7.53
N LYS A 155 1.19 -11.00 -8.67
CA LYS A 155 1.60 -11.71 -9.90
C LYS A 155 2.92 -12.47 -9.73
N LEU A 156 3.87 -11.90 -8.98
CA LEU A 156 5.12 -12.58 -8.65
C LEU A 156 4.85 -13.80 -7.76
N GLN A 157 4.03 -13.62 -6.72
CA GLN A 157 3.65 -14.64 -5.76
C GLN A 157 2.93 -15.82 -6.43
N SER A 158 2.00 -15.55 -7.35
CA SER A 158 1.29 -16.60 -8.10
C SER A 158 2.19 -17.37 -9.07
N ARG A 159 3.24 -16.75 -9.64
CA ARG A 159 4.27 -17.48 -10.41
C ARG A 159 5.09 -18.40 -9.51
N VAL A 160 5.43 -17.92 -8.32
CA VAL A 160 6.27 -18.64 -7.36
C VAL A 160 5.52 -19.84 -6.73
N PHE A 161 4.29 -19.63 -6.27
CA PHE A 161 3.50 -20.65 -5.56
C PHE A 161 2.47 -21.37 -6.43
N GLY A 162 2.22 -20.90 -7.66
CA GLY A 162 1.19 -21.41 -8.56
C GLY A 162 -0.10 -20.61 -8.56
N SER A 163 -0.79 -20.58 -9.70
CA SER A 163 -2.11 -19.98 -9.88
C SER A 163 -3.15 -20.67 -8.99
N THR A 164 -3.97 -19.88 -8.32
CA THR A 164 -5.11 -20.26 -7.49
C THR A 164 -6.27 -20.83 -8.33
N THR A 165 -6.09 -21.96 -9.02
CA THR A 165 -7.23 -22.70 -9.59
C THR A 165 -8.03 -23.42 -8.50
N LYS A 166 -9.29 -23.74 -8.74
CA LYS A 166 -10.29 -24.18 -7.74
C LYS A 166 -9.88 -25.37 -6.86
N ASP A 167 -8.94 -26.21 -7.30
CA ASP A 167 -8.35 -27.30 -6.49
C ASP A 167 -7.37 -26.81 -5.40
N SER A 168 -6.93 -25.55 -5.49
CA SER A 168 -6.02 -24.88 -4.54
C SER A 168 -6.69 -24.43 -3.24
N LYS A 169 -8.02 -24.52 -3.10
CA LYS A 169 -8.67 -24.27 -1.80
C LYS A 169 -8.20 -25.25 -0.71
N TYR A 170 -7.81 -26.47 -1.09
CA TYR A 170 -7.17 -27.44 -0.18
C TYR A 170 -5.69 -27.13 0.08
N LEU A 171 -4.93 -26.66 -0.93
CA LEU A 171 -3.55 -26.15 -0.76
C LEU A 171 -3.48 -24.85 0.06
N LYS A 172 -4.58 -24.08 0.13
CA LYS A 172 -4.63 -22.89 0.98
C LYS A 172 -4.53 -23.25 2.47
N LYS A 173 -5.04 -24.42 2.86
CA LYS A 173 -4.93 -24.98 4.23
C LYS A 173 -3.58 -25.64 4.50
N ASN A 174 -3.01 -26.36 3.52
CA ASN A 174 -1.69 -26.99 3.68
C ASN A 174 -0.57 -26.07 3.21
N SER A 175 -0.21 -25.13 4.09
CA SER A 175 0.91 -24.21 3.88
C SER A 175 2.25 -24.92 3.58
N SER A 176 2.46 -26.18 3.99
CA SER A 176 3.66 -26.98 3.65
C SER A 176 3.88 -27.06 2.13
N ALA A 177 2.84 -27.40 1.38
CA ALA A 177 2.93 -27.69 -0.06
C ALA A 177 3.33 -26.46 -0.91
N ARG A 178 3.04 -25.22 -0.44
CA ARG A 178 3.50 -24.01 -1.15
C ARG A 178 5.01 -23.82 -1.05
N TYR A 179 5.61 -24.20 0.08
CA TYR A 179 7.05 -24.02 0.30
C TYR A 179 7.86 -25.21 -0.24
N ASP A 180 7.26 -26.40 -0.31
CA ASP A 180 7.86 -27.54 -1.03
C ASP A 180 8.11 -27.18 -2.51
N ARG A 181 7.18 -26.45 -3.14
CA ARG A 181 7.37 -25.89 -4.49
C ARG A 181 8.53 -24.89 -4.60
N LEU A 182 8.84 -24.12 -3.55
CA LEU A 182 10.02 -23.25 -3.56
C LEU A 182 11.32 -24.06 -3.60
N LEU A 183 11.34 -25.25 -3.01
CA LEU A 183 12.51 -26.13 -3.06
C LEU A 183 12.68 -26.75 -4.44
N GLU A 184 11.56 -27.02 -5.12
CA GLU A 184 11.50 -27.55 -6.49
C GLU A 184 11.79 -26.50 -7.58
N PHE A 185 11.84 -25.21 -7.22
CA PHE A 185 12.07 -24.10 -8.15
C PHE A 185 13.34 -24.32 -8.99
N GLN A 186 13.20 -24.33 -10.31
CA GLN A 186 14.29 -24.59 -11.24
C GLN A 186 14.91 -23.28 -11.76
N GLU A 187 16.03 -23.39 -12.48
CA GLU A 187 16.71 -22.22 -13.04
C GLU A 187 15.87 -21.52 -14.11
N SER A 188 15.09 -22.28 -14.89
CA SER A 188 14.11 -21.74 -15.83
C SER A 188 13.05 -20.88 -15.13
N ASP A 189 12.59 -21.31 -13.95
CA ASP A 189 11.58 -20.57 -13.18
C ASP A 189 12.14 -19.23 -12.68
N LEU A 190 13.43 -19.19 -12.29
CA LEU A 190 14.10 -17.94 -11.91
C LEU A 190 14.23 -16.98 -13.10
N LYS A 191 14.60 -17.49 -14.28
CA LYS A 191 14.68 -16.68 -15.51
C LYS A 191 13.32 -16.12 -15.91
N ASP A 192 12.26 -16.90 -15.74
CA ASP A 192 10.88 -16.47 -15.97
C ASP A 192 10.40 -15.44 -14.94
N LEU A 193 10.80 -15.58 -13.68
CA LEU A 193 10.50 -14.63 -12.63
C LEU A 193 11.16 -13.27 -12.90
N ALA A 194 12.39 -13.28 -13.38
CA ALA A 194 13.19 -12.10 -13.72
C ALA A 194 12.64 -11.30 -14.92
N LYS A 195 11.81 -11.90 -15.81
CA LYS A 195 11.26 -11.19 -16.99
C LYS A 195 10.52 -9.89 -16.64
N SER A 196 9.93 -9.79 -15.44
CA SER A 196 9.18 -8.62 -15.01
C SER A 196 9.83 -7.89 -13.82
N SER A 197 10.94 -8.40 -13.28
CA SER A 197 11.50 -7.90 -12.02
C SER A 197 12.06 -6.48 -12.16
N LEU A 198 12.71 -6.16 -13.28
CA LEU A 198 13.20 -4.81 -13.55
C LEU A 198 12.08 -3.77 -13.57
N LEU A 199 10.96 -4.06 -14.24
CA LEU A 199 9.79 -3.18 -14.25
C LEU A 199 9.26 -2.96 -12.82
N TYR A 200 9.15 -4.03 -12.04
CA TYR A 200 8.66 -3.94 -10.67
C TYR A 200 9.62 -3.17 -9.75
N ALA A 201 10.93 -3.32 -9.94
CA ALA A 201 11.94 -2.54 -9.23
C ALA A 201 11.78 -1.03 -9.55
N ARG A 202 11.59 -0.67 -10.83
CA ARG A 202 11.34 0.72 -11.23
C ARG A 202 10.09 1.31 -10.56
N LEU A 203 9.03 0.51 -10.39
CA LEU A 203 7.83 0.93 -9.66
C LEU A 203 8.13 1.20 -8.18
N CYS A 204 8.92 0.34 -7.53
CA CYS A 204 9.34 0.53 -6.13
C CYS A 204 10.18 1.80 -5.96
N ILE A 205 11.14 2.04 -6.86
CA ILE A 205 11.97 3.26 -6.88
C ILE A 205 11.08 4.50 -7.10
N GLY A 206 10.09 4.42 -7.99
CA GLY A 206 9.13 5.50 -8.21
C GLY A 206 8.33 5.83 -6.95
N CYS A 207 7.80 4.81 -6.26
CA CYS A 207 7.09 4.99 -4.99
C CYS A 207 8.00 5.59 -3.92
N ARG A 208 9.27 5.16 -3.86
CA ARG A 208 10.27 5.69 -2.93
C ARG A 208 10.52 7.19 -3.17
N SER A 209 10.62 7.62 -4.41
CA SER A 209 10.72 9.05 -4.77
C SER A 209 9.49 9.84 -4.31
N SER A 210 8.29 9.26 -4.46
CA SER A 210 7.05 9.86 -3.94
C SER A 210 7.06 9.99 -2.41
N CYS A 211 7.60 9.01 -1.67
CA CYS A 211 7.80 9.14 -0.22
C CYS A 211 8.73 10.31 0.14
N SER A 212 9.80 10.53 -0.64
CA SER A 212 10.71 11.67 -0.40
C SER A 212 10.02 13.03 -0.54
N GLN A 213 8.97 13.13 -1.37
CA GLN A 213 8.17 14.36 -1.51
C GLN A 213 7.26 14.63 -0.29
N LEU A 214 7.10 13.64 0.60
CA LEU A 214 6.33 13.72 1.86
C LEU A 214 7.22 13.97 3.09
N ALA A 215 8.55 14.03 2.92
CA ALA A 215 9.50 14.10 4.04
C ALA A 215 9.34 15.33 4.96
N ASN A 216 8.75 16.42 4.45
CA ASN A 216 8.51 17.66 5.20
C ASN A 216 7.03 17.85 5.60
N THR A 217 6.23 16.78 5.58
CA THR A 217 4.80 16.81 5.90
C THR A 217 4.51 16.06 7.20
N SER A 218 3.28 16.14 7.72
CA SER A 218 2.84 15.34 8.87
C SER A 218 2.97 13.83 8.65
N ALA A 219 3.00 13.36 7.39
CA ALA A 219 3.17 11.96 7.03
C ALA A 219 4.64 11.47 7.01
N ALA A 220 5.62 12.33 7.32
CA ALA A 220 7.04 12.00 7.20
C ALA A 220 7.47 10.78 8.04
N THR A 221 6.97 10.67 9.27
CA THR A 221 7.31 9.55 10.18
C THR A 221 6.82 8.20 9.67
N ALA A 222 5.68 8.17 8.97
CA ALA A 222 5.15 6.96 8.35
C ALA A 222 5.89 6.58 7.05
N CYS A 223 6.65 7.51 6.45
CA CYS A 223 7.38 7.26 5.21
C CYS A 223 8.67 6.45 5.43
N GLU A 224 9.33 6.58 6.58
CA GLU A 224 10.63 5.92 6.81
C GLU A 224 10.55 4.38 6.75
N PRO A 225 9.63 3.70 7.48
CA PRO A 225 9.47 2.25 7.36
C PRO A 225 9.09 1.80 5.95
N LEU A 226 8.30 2.63 5.24
CA LEU A 226 7.90 2.36 3.86
C LEU A 226 9.09 2.48 2.89
N ILE A 227 9.96 3.47 3.07
CA ILE A 227 11.18 3.63 2.28
C ILE A 227 12.10 2.42 2.47
N GLN A 228 12.29 1.96 3.70
CA GLN A 228 13.08 0.75 3.99
C GLN A 228 12.49 -0.48 3.29
N TYR A 229 11.17 -0.65 3.35
CA TYR A 229 10.47 -1.73 2.65
C TYR A 229 10.66 -1.66 1.12
N LEU A 230 10.51 -0.47 0.54
CA LEU A 230 10.68 -0.25 -0.91
C LEU A 230 12.13 -0.42 -1.37
N ASP A 231 13.12 0.00 -0.56
CA ASP A 231 14.54 -0.23 -0.82
C ASP A 231 14.85 -1.74 -0.82
N SER A 232 14.36 -2.48 0.19
CA SER A 232 14.50 -3.94 0.23
C SER A 232 13.89 -4.62 -0.98
N LEU A 233 12.66 -4.26 -1.35
CA LEU A 233 12.00 -4.79 -2.55
C LEU A 233 12.78 -4.47 -3.82
N THR A 234 13.28 -3.24 -3.95
CA THR A 234 14.09 -2.83 -5.11
C THR A 234 15.32 -3.70 -5.24
N PHE A 235 16.08 -3.89 -4.16
CA PHE A 235 17.25 -4.76 -4.16
C PHE A 235 16.91 -6.22 -4.50
N ILE A 236 15.85 -6.79 -3.90
CA ILE A 236 15.42 -8.17 -4.19
C ILE A 236 15.04 -8.32 -5.66
N LEU A 237 14.27 -7.39 -6.22
CA LEU A 237 13.80 -7.45 -7.59
C LEU A 237 14.94 -7.24 -8.60
N LEU A 238 15.88 -6.33 -8.33
CA LEU A 238 17.08 -6.17 -9.16
C LEU A 238 17.99 -7.39 -9.07
N SER A 239 18.08 -8.06 -7.91
CA SER A 239 18.88 -9.27 -7.77
C SER A 239 18.45 -10.38 -8.74
N LEU A 240 17.15 -10.48 -9.05
CA LEU A 240 16.63 -11.40 -10.07
C LEU A 240 17.13 -11.06 -11.47
N ASP A 241 17.19 -9.78 -11.80
CA ASP A 241 17.64 -9.31 -13.12
C ASP A 241 19.15 -9.52 -13.30
N TYR A 242 19.96 -9.15 -12.30
CA TYR A 242 21.41 -9.41 -12.31
C TYR A 242 21.72 -10.90 -12.36
N TYR A 243 21.02 -11.72 -11.58
CA TYR A 243 21.23 -13.18 -11.63
C TYR A 243 20.88 -13.77 -12.99
N LYS A 244 19.81 -13.28 -13.63
CA LYS A 244 19.43 -13.69 -14.99
C LYS A 244 20.52 -13.34 -16.03
N ASN A 245 21.27 -12.26 -15.80
CA ASN A 245 22.36 -11.81 -16.67
C ASN A 245 23.73 -12.37 -16.23
N ASP A 246 23.75 -13.44 -15.44
CA ASP A 246 24.96 -14.12 -14.94
C ASP A 246 25.86 -13.27 -14.02
N ASP A 247 25.39 -12.13 -13.53
CA ASP A 247 26.07 -11.27 -12.54
C ASP A 247 25.75 -11.73 -11.11
N CYS A 248 26.11 -12.98 -10.81
CA CYS A 248 25.78 -13.66 -9.55
C CYS A 248 26.35 -12.95 -8.31
N GLY A 249 27.59 -12.44 -8.39
CA GLY A 249 28.25 -11.73 -7.28
C GLY A 249 27.52 -10.42 -6.89
N VAL A 250 27.02 -9.70 -7.89
CA VAL A 250 26.19 -8.49 -7.69
C VAL A 250 24.83 -8.88 -7.13
N ALA A 251 24.19 -9.91 -7.68
CA ALA A 251 22.89 -10.38 -7.22
C ALA A 251 22.91 -10.80 -5.72
N ILE A 252 23.96 -11.48 -5.27
CA ILE A 252 24.15 -11.79 -3.85
C ILE A 252 24.31 -10.50 -3.02
N GLY A 253 25.13 -9.56 -3.49
CA GLY A 253 25.33 -8.26 -2.85
C GLY A 253 24.03 -7.47 -2.67
N MET A 254 23.16 -7.49 -3.67
CA MET A 254 21.82 -6.89 -3.60
C MET A 254 20.98 -7.53 -2.49
N LEU A 255 21.00 -8.85 -2.34
CA LEU A 255 20.26 -9.53 -1.26
C LEU A 255 20.84 -9.24 0.14
N GLU A 256 22.16 -9.10 0.26
CA GLU A 256 22.79 -8.64 1.50
C GLU A 256 22.32 -7.22 1.84
N ALA A 257 22.35 -6.29 0.88
CA ALA A 257 21.85 -4.91 1.07
C ALA A 257 20.34 -4.84 1.38
N ALA A 258 19.53 -5.72 0.79
CA ALA A 258 18.11 -5.85 1.12
C ALA A 258 17.90 -6.27 2.58
N THR A 259 18.73 -7.21 3.06
CA THR A 259 18.70 -7.69 4.45
C THR A 259 19.06 -6.57 5.42
N ASP A 260 20.07 -5.76 5.09
CA ASP A 260 20.46 -4.60 5.90
C ASP A 260 19.32 -3.59 6.02
N CYS A 261 18.60 -3.31 4.92
CA CYS A 261 17.42 -2.44 4.94
C CYS A 261 16.32 -2.99 5.86
N LEU A 262 16.04 -4.29 5.82
CA LEU A 262 15.02 -4.91 6.68
C LEU A 262 15.44 -4.89 8.17
N SER A 263 16.74 -5.04 8.44
CA SER A 263 17.29 -5.08 9.81
C SER A 263 17.11 -3.76 10.58
N GLY A 264 16.79 -2.66 9.87
CA GLY A 264 16.49 -1.35 10.44
C GLY A 264 15.18 -1.23 11.23
N GLY A 265 14.53 -2.35 11.57
CA GLY A 265 13.32 -2.40 12.41
C GLY A 265 12.11 -3.09 11.78
N LEU A 266 12.21 -3.54 10.52
CA LEU A 266 11.10 -4.21 9.82
C LEU A 266 11.01 -5.72 10.08
N ILE A 267 12.10 -6.33 10.57
CA ILE A 267 12.17 -7.75 10.92
C ILE A 267 12.76 -7.96 12.31
N THR A 268 12.40 -9.06 12.96
CA THR A 268 12.94 -9.40 14.29
C THR A 268 14.37 -9.94 14.19
N SER A 269 15.13 -9.89 15.29
CA SER A 269 16.48 -10.48 15.35
C SER A 269 16.49 -11.97 15.02
N LYS A 270 15.40 -12.70 15.31
CA LYS A 270 15.26 -14.12 14.93
C LYS A 270 15.11 -14.28 13.42
N GLN A 271 14.25 -13.47 12.79
CA GLN A 271 14.09 -13.46 11.33
C GLN A 271 15.40 -13.11 10.62
N LEU A 272 16.13 -12.11 11.14
CA LEU A 272 17.44 -11.73 10.63
C LEU A 272 18.45 -12.89 10.69
N LYS A 273 18.55 -13.58 11.84
CA LYS A 273 19.41 -14.77 11.98
C LYS A 273 19.02 -15.85 10.98
N LEU A 274 17.72 -16.09 10.79
CA LEU A 274 17.24 -17.10 9.84
C LEU A 274 17.66 -16.78 8.41
N ILE A 275 17.55 -15.51 7.98
CA ILE A 275 18.01 -15.03 6.67
C ILE A 275 19.53 -15.19 6.52
N GLN A 276 20.32 -14.84 7.54
CA GLN A 276 21.79 -14.95 7.48
C GLN A 276 22.28 -16.40 7.52
N GLU A 277 21.59 -17.29 8.25
CA GLU A 277 21.93 -18.70 8.37
C GLU A 277 21.52 -19.55 7.17
N THR A 278 20.92 -18.92 6.13
CA THR A 278 20.35 -19.63 4.97
C THR A 278 21.38 -20.43 4.15
N ARG A 279 22.69 -20.27 4.44
CA ARG A 279 23.79 -20.98 3.77
C ARG A 279 23.78 -22.52 3.93
N LYS A 280 23.03 -23.09 4.89
CA LYS A 280 23.03 -24.54 5.21
C LYS A 280 21.69 -25.26 4.97
N LEU A 281 20.89 -24.82 3.99
CA LEU A 281 19.43 -25.01 3.98
C LEU A 281 18.85 -26.34 3.50
N LYS A 282 19.63 -27.27 2.93
CA LYS A 282 19.04 -28.38 2.14
C LYS A 282 18.05 -29.24 2.95
N ASP A 283 18.31 -29.44 4.25
CA ASP A 283 17.51 -30.37 5.09
C ASP A 283 16.71 -29.68 6.22
N ARG A 284 16.76 -28.34 6.34
CA ARG A 284 16.14 -27.60 7.46
C ARG A 284 15.19 -26.47 7.07
N PHE A 285 14.95 -26.23 5.78
CA PHE A 285 14.10 -25.11 5.36
C PHE A 285 12.68 -25.22 5.90
N SER A 286 12.06 -26.41 5.79
CA SER A 286 10.70 -26.66 6.29
C SER A 286 10.60 -26.52 7.81
N ALA A 287 11.58 -27.05 8.56
CA ALA A 287 11.63 -26.99 10.02
C ALA A 287 11.87 -25.55 10.54
N LYS A 288 12.88 -24.84 10.01
CA LYS A 288 13.19 -23.45 10.37
C LYS A 288 12.06 -22.49 9.97
N TRP A 289 11.30 -22.81 8.92
CA TRP A 289 10.17 -21.99 8.48
C TRP A 289 8.89 -22.22 9.29
N ASN A 290 8.65 -23.44 9.78
CA ASN A 290 7.55 -23.70 10.71
C ASN A 290 7.73 -22.95 12.05
N GLU A 291 8.98 -22.67 12.45
CA GLU A 291 9.32 -21.78 13.58
C GLU A 291 8.96 -20.31 13.31
N LEU A 292 9.22 -19.81 12.09
CA LEU A 292 8.77 -18.48 11.64
C LEU A 292 7.24 -18.34 11.62
N LYS A 293 6.53 -19.43 11.26
CA LYS A 293 5.07 -19.44 11.22
C LYS A 293 4.44 -19.29 12.59
N SER A 294 4.91 -20.02 13.59
CA SER A 294 4.30 -19.98 14.93
C SER A 294 4.29 -18.57 15.51
N GLU A 295 5.34 -17.77 15.23
CA GLU A 295 5.41 -16.35 15.59
C GLU A 295 4.47 -15.49 14.74
N SER A 296 4.43 -15.68 13.41
CA SER A 296 3.53 -14.92 12.51
C SER A 296 2.04 -15.19 12.76
N THR A 297 1.68 -16.41 13.18
CA THR A 297 0.30 -16.75 13.56
C THR A 297 -0.11 -16.10 14.88
N GLY A 298 0.84 -15.83 15.79
CA GLY A 298 0.62 -15.00 16.96
C GLY A 298 0.36 -13.52 16.64
N MET A 299 0.84 -13.04 15.48
CA MET A 299 0.46 -11.72 14.93
C MET A 299 -0.87 -11.78 14.16
N ARG A 300 -1.17 -12.86 13.43
CA ARG A 300 -2.46 -13.04 12.73
C ARG A 300 -3.66 -13.21 13.67
N SER A 301 -3.50 -13.80 14.86
CA SER A 301 -4.57 -13.85 15.86
C SER A 301 -4.87 -12.48 16.51
N LYS A 302 -4.00 -11.48 16.30
CA LYS A 302 -4.21 -10.08 16.67
C LYS A 302 -4.69 -9.20 15.51
N LEU A 303 -4.74 -9.72 14.29
CA LEU A 303 -5.27 -9.07 13.08
C LEU A 303 -6.80 -9.14 13.05
N ASN A 304 -7.46 -8.75 14.14
CA ASN A 304 -8.86 -8.36 14.09
C ASN A 304 -8.89 -6.88 13.68
N PRO A 305 -9.31 -6.52 12.46
CA PRO A 305 -9.18 -5.16 11.92
C PRO A 305 -10.04 -4.12 12.65
N PHE A 306 -10.82 -4.52 13.65
CA PHE A 306 -11.74 -3.68 14.42
C PHE A 306 -11.23 -3.28 15.81
N LYS A 307 -10.03 -3.69 16.22
CA LYS A 307 -9.42 -3.16 17.46
C LYS A 307 -8.27 -2.23 17.10
N LYS A 308 -8.50 -0.92 17.29
CA LYS A 308 -7.45 0.09 17.43
C LYS A 308 -6.40 -0.50 18.38
N GLN A 309 -5.22 -0.87 17.87
CA GLN A 309 -4.09 -1.19 18.73
C GLN A 309 -3.66 0.12 19.39
N SER A 310 -4.21 0.34 20.58
CA SER A 310 -3.78 1.38 21.50
C SER A 310 -2.47 0.95 22.15
N SER A 311 -1.36 1.20 21.47
CA SER A 311 -0.05 1.39 22.10
C SER A 311 0.75 2.37 21.25
N PRO A 312 1.16 3.53 21.79
CA PRO A 312 1.88 4.55 21.06
C PRO A 312 3.37 4.21 21.04
N GLU A 313 3.80 3.15 20.34
CA GLU A 313 5.21 2.77 20.33
C GLU A 313 5.68 2.37 18.93
N GLN A 314 6.38 3.34 18.32
CA GLN A 314 7.14 3.35 17.06
C GLN A 314 6.34 3.37 15.75
N PRO A 315 6.76 4.22 14.77
CA PRO A 315 6.21 4.19 13.42
C PRO A 315 6.54 2.85 12.78
N GLY A 316 5.53 2.00 12.63
CA GLY A 316 5.64 0.70 11.99
C GLY A 316 5.18 0.71 10.54
N LEU A 317 5.61 -0.29 9.77
CA LEU A 317 5.09 -0.54 8.44
C LEU A 317 3.60 -0.91 8.52
N HIS A 318 2.80 -0.46 7.55
CA HIS A 318 1.37 -0.77 7.49
C HIS A 318 1.11 -2.29 7.59
N PRO A 319 0.14 -2.78 8.39
CA PRO A 319 -0.03 -4.21 8.70
C PRO A 319 -0.15 -5.12 7.47
N PHE A 320 -0.80 -4.65 6.41
CA PHE A 320 -0.91 -5.38 5.14
C PHE A 320 0.43 -5.53 4.39
N LEU A 321 1.30 -4.51 4.45
CA LEU A 321 2.63 -4.60 3.85
C LEU A 321 3.54 -5.49 4.71
N GLN A 322 3.41 -5.41 6.04
CA GLN A 322 4.11 -6.29 6.98
C GLN A 322 3.72 -7.76 6.80
N SER A 323 2.45 -8.06 6.58
CA SER A 323 2.02 -9.44 6.29
C SER A 323 2.61 -9.94 4.97
N THR A 324 2.64 -9.10 3.93
CA THR A 324 3.27 -9.44 2.65
C THR A 324 4.77 -9.69 2.80
N LEU A 325 5.46 -8.86 3.61
CA LEU A 325 6.87 -9.03 3.94
C LEU A 325 7.12 -10.42 4.53
N ASN A 326 6.37 -10.77 5.58
CA ASN A 326 6.54 -12.02 6.31
C ASN A 326 6.14 -13.25 5.49
N ASP A 327 5.01 -13.18 4.79
CA ASP A 327 4.40 -14.34 4.14
C ASP A 327 5.05 -14.69 2.78
N PHE A 328 5.65 -13.70 2.11
CA PHE A 328 6.14 -13.85 0.75
C PHE A 328 7.56 -13.32 0.52
N ILE A 329 7.86 -12.09 0.92
CA ILE A 329 9.13 -11.45 0.57
C ILE A 329 10.32 -12.09 1.28
N ILE A 330 10.24 -12.32 2.60
CA ILE A 330 11.28 -13.03 3.35
C ILE A 330 11.55 -14.43 2.78
N PRO A 331 10.55 -15.30 2.56
CA PRO A 331 10.83 -16.64 2.04
C PRO A 331 11.37 -16.61 0.61
N LEU A 332 10.93 -15.67 -0.23
CA LEU A 332 11.53 -15.45 -1.54
C LEU A 332 13.01 -15.06 -1.40
N MET A 333 13.33 -14.08 -0.57
CA MET A 333 14.70 -13.62 -0.36
C MET A 333 15.62 -14.74 0.13
N MET A 334 15.16 -15.58 1.07
CA MET A 334 15.91 -16.75 1.54
C MET A 334 16.18 -17.75 0.41
N LEU A 335 15.17 -18.06 -0.41
CA LEU A 335 15.32 -18.96 -1.56
C LEU A 335 16.37 -18.42 -2.54
N LEU A 336 16.26 -17.15 -2.93
CA LEU A 336 17.18 -16.51 -3.87
C LEU A 336 18.61 -16.51 -3.33
N HIS A 337 18.79 -16.14 -2.05
CA HIS A 337 20.11 -16.09 -1.44
C HIS A 337 20.79 -17.47 -1.42
N TYR A 338 20.04 -18.52 -1.07
CA TYR A 338 20.53 -19.89 -1.11
C TYR A 338 20.94 -20.32 -2.53
N ARG A 339 20.09 -20.04 -3.53
CA ARG A 339 20.34 -20.41 -4.92
C ARG A 339 21.55 -19.68 -5.48
N TYR A 340 21.60 -18.35 -5.31
CA TYR A 340 22.68 -17.54 -5.87
C TYR A 340 24.02 -17.92 -5.25
N THR A 341 24.08 -18.06 -3.92
CA THR A 341 25.32 -18.48 -3.23
C THR A 341 25.80 -19.83 -3.75
N LYS A 342 24.90 -20.83 -3.83
CA LYS A 342 25.26 -22.17 -4.30
C LYS A 342 25.71 -22.19 -5.77
N THR A 343 25.09 -21.38 -6.62
CA THR A 343 25.50 -21.25 -8.03
C THR A 343 26.84 -20.52 -8.13
N ASN A 344 27.04 -19.44 -7.38
CA ASN A 344 28.29 -18.69 -7.39
C ASN A 344 29.47 -19.54 -6.90
N ASP A 345 29.29 -20.28 -5.79
CA ASP A 345 30.32 -21.14 -5.21
C ASP A 345 30.70 -22.35 -6.09
N LYS A 346 29.92 -22.65 -7.14
CA LYS A 346 30.11 -23.84 -7.98
C LYS A 346 30.35 -23.55 -9.46
N VAL A 347 29.84 -22.43 -9.95
CA VAL A 347 29.79 -22.12 -11.38
C VAL A 347 30.55 -20.83 -11.68
N PHE A 348 30.15 -19.71 -11.06
CA PHE A 348 30.64 -18.38 -11.47
C PHE A 348 31.87 -17.89 -10.70
N PHE A 349 32.00 -18.23 -9.43
CA PHE A 349 33.08 -17.81 -8.53
C PHE A 349 33.33 -16.28 -8.52
N GLN A 350 32.27 -15.49 -8.72
CA GLN A 350 32.38 -14.04 -8.78
C GLN A 350 32.55 -13.44 -7.37
N PRO A 351 33.35 -12.37 -7.23
CA PRO A 351 33.42 -11.63 -5.98
C PRO A 351 32.07 -10.99 -5.65
N ILE A 352 31.69 -11.03 -4.37
CA ILE A 352 30.45 -10.43 -3.89
C ILE A 352 30.66 -8.93 -3.73
N VAL A 353 29.83 -8.12 -4.40
CA VAL A 353 29.87 -6.66 -4.29
C VAL A 353 29.10 -6.23 -3.04
N ARG A 354 29.81 -5.70 -2.03
CA ARG A 354 29.21 -5.27 -0.76
C ARG A 354 29.08 -3.76 -0.59
N ASP A 355 29.71 -2.98 -1.47
CA ASP A 355 29.59 -1.53 -1.39
C ASP A 355 28.17 -1.09 -1.79
N ARG A 356 27.42 -0.59 -0.81
CA ARG A 356 26.03 -0.17 -0.98
C ARG A 356 25.89 0.97 -1.99
N GLN A 357 26.87 1.87 -2.07
CA GLN A 357 26.80 2.97 -3.03
C GLN A 357 26.92 2.46 -4.46
N THR A 358 27.88 1.57 -4.73
CA THR A 358 28.02 0.89 -6.01
C THR A 358 26.73 0.17 -6.41
N LEU A 359 26.12 -0.58 -5.48
CA LEU A 359 24.85 -1.27 -5.74
C LEU A 359 23.72 -0.28 -6.07
N ARG A 360 23.62 0.85 -5.34
CA ARG A 360 22.61 1.90 -5.61
C ARG A 360 22.85 2.64 -6.93
N ASN A 361 24.11 2.87 -7.32
CA ASN A 361 24.44 3.52 -8.59
C ASN A 361 23.98 2.69 -9.80
N SER A 362 23.80 1.39 -9.60
CA SER A 362 23.30 0.46 -10.61
C SER A 362 21.77 0.44 -10.75
N TRP A 363 21.05 1.22 -9.94
CA TRP A 363 19.60 1.27 -9.99
C TRP A 363 19.11 1.95 -11.26
N PRO A 364 18.08 1.40 -11.93
CA PRO A 364 17.45 2.06 -13.05
C PRO A 364 16.67 3.29 -12.58
N GLN A 365 16.36 4.18 -13.52
CA GLN A 365 15.45 5.28 -13.23
C GLN A 365 14.07 4.76 -12.82
N GLY A 366 13.61 5.21 -11.64
CA GLY A 366 12.28 4.90 -11.13
C GLY A 366 11.17 5.37 -12.07
N LYS A 367 10.04 4.68 -12.01
CA LYS A 367 8.82 5.03 -12.74
C LYS A 367 7.65 4.98 -11.77
N ALA A 368 6.98 6.10 -11.58
CA ALA A 368 5.72 6.15 -10.86
C ALA A 368 4.61 6.39 -11.90
N PRO A 369 3.52 5.59 -11.91
CA PRO A 369 2.39 5.90 -12.77
C PRO A 369 1.81 7.25 -12.35
N GLU A 370 1.49 8.08 -13.34
CA GLU A 370 0.73 9.30 -13.12
C GLU A 370 -0.69 8.91 -12.70
N VAL A 371 -1.16 9.48 -11.59
CA VAL A 371 -2.47 9.18 -11.02
C VAL A 371 -3.30 10.44 -11.04
N ALA A 372 -4.25 10.50 -11.96
CA ALA A 372 -5.32 11.49 -11.95
C ALA A 372 -6.50 10.97 -11.12
N GLY A 373 -7.10 11.84 -10.31
CA GLY A 373 -8.35 11.56 -9.62
C GLY A 373 -9.54 11.57 -10.56
N THR A 374 -10.66 11.02 -10.11
CA THR A 374 -11.95 11.19 -10.79
C THR A 374 -12.35 12.65 -10.72
N ILE A 375 -12.85 13.21 -11.82
CA ILE A 375 -13.32 14.60 -11.82
C ILE A 375 -14.66 14.64 -11.09
N TRP A 376 -14.76 15.47 -10.07
CA TRP A 376 -16.01 15.76 -9.37
C TRP A 376 -16.51 17.16 -9.75
N VAL A 377 -17.82 17.32 -9.84
CA VAL A 377 -18.47 18.59 -10.17
C VAL A 377 -19.67 18.78 -9.27
N PHE A 378 -19.83 20.01 -8.76
CA PHE A 378 -21.04 20.45 -8.08
C PHE A 378 -21.92 21.18 -9.10
N ASP A 379 -23.15 20.71 -9.31
CA ASP A 379 -24.07 21.26 -10.33
C ASP A 379 -25.00 22.36 -9.80
N GLY A 380 -24.74 22.85 -8.59
CA GLY A 380 -25.58 23.82 -7.89
C GLY A 380 -26.48 23.18 -6.84
N ASP A 381 -26.76 21.88 -6.94
CA ASP A 381 -27.57 21.15 -5.95
C ASP A 381 -26.85 19.91 -5.40
N ASN A 382 -26.16 19.16 -6.25
CA ASN A 382 -25.53 17.88 -5.90
C ASN A 382 -24.09 17.81 -6.38
N LEU A 383 -23.24 17.25 -5.52
CA LEU A 383 -21.89 16.85 -5.88
C LEU A 383 -21.92 15.47 -6.55
N ARG A 384 -21.36 15.37 -7.75
CA ARG A 384 -21.37 14.14 -8.56
C ARG A 384 -20.09 13.96 -9.37
N GLU A 385 -19.87 12.75 -9.87
CA GLU A 385 -18.75 12.44 -10.77
C GLU A 385 -19.04 12.97 -12.19
N ALA A 386 -18.07 13.66 -12.78
CA ALA A 386 -18.17 14.10 -14.17
C ALA A 386 -18.12 12.87 -15.10
N GLY A 387 -19.21 12.63 -15.82
CA GLY A 387 -19.36 11.50 -16.73
C GLY A 387 -20.51 10.55 -16.38
N GLU A 388 -21.09 10.62 -15.18
CA GLU A 388 -22.33 9.88 -14.86
C GLU A 388 -23.58 10.52 -15.48
N SER A 389 -23.48 11.76 -15.97
CA SER A 389 -24.58 12.49 -16.64
C SER A 389 -24.63 12.30 -18.17
N ALA A 390 -23.90 11.31 -18.72
CA ALA A 390 -23.94 10.95 -20.14
C ALA A 390 -24.27 9.46 -20.34
N GLY A 391 -25.18 8.94 -19.52
CA GLY A 391 -25.74 7.59 -19.62
C GLY A 391 -27.16 7.60 -20.17
N ASN A 392 -27.35 8.09 -21.39
CA ASN A 392 -28.40 7.68 -22.33
C ASN A 392 -28.18 8.44 -23.64
N ASP A 393 -27.38 7.83 -24.52
CA ASP A 393 -27.29 8.02 -25.98
C ASP A 393 -25.90 7.47 -26.37
N TYR A 394 -25.67 6.47 -27.21
CA TYR A 394 -26.44 5.42 -27.87
C TYR A 394 -25.38 4.41 -28.38
N TYR A 395 -25.78 3.14 -28.45
CA TYR A 395 -25.27 2.01 -29.26
C TYR A 395 -23.78 1.64 -29.32
#